data_AF-A0A0D2UXG3-F1
#
_entry.id   AF-A0A0D2UXG3-F1
#
_cell.length_a   1.000
_cell.length_b   1.000
_cell.length_c   1.000
_cell.angle_alpha   90.00
_cell.angle_beta   90.00
_cell.angle_gamma   90.00
#
_symmetry.space_group_name_H-M   'P 1'
#
loop_
_entity.id
_entity.type
_entity.pdbx_description
1 polymer ?
#
loop_
_entity_poly.entity_id
_entity_poly.type
_entity_poly.pdbx_seq_one_letter_code
_entity_poly.pdbx_strand_id
1 'polypeptide(L)'
;MEVLEKMISEDEDVLLPGFRFHSTDQELVGFYLRRKVEKKLFSIDIIKHVDIYKHDPWDLPSMISQKYRNSIRLNRVTGSGFWKATGIDKPIYSVGAFHNCIGLKKSLVYYRGVQGKAVKPIG
;
A
#
# COMPACT_ATOMS: atom_id res chain seq x y z
N MET A 1 -31.38 5.88 -27.21
CA MET A 1 -31.22 6.14 -25.77
C MET A 1 -31.00 4.86 -24.96
N GLU A 2 -31.25 3.66 -25.51
CA GLU A 2 -31.12 2.38 -24.79
C GLU A 2 -29.83 1.59 -25.11
N VAL A 3 -29.01 2.12 -26.03
CA VAL A 3 -27.75 1.50 -26.48
C VAL A 3 -26.51 2.06 -25.78
N LEU A 4 -26.63 3.22 -25.13
CA LEU A 4 -25.52 3.88 -24.43
C LEU A 4 -25.37 3.40 -22.97
N GLU A 5 -26.44 2.86 -22.38
CA GLU A 5 -26.44 2.37 -20.98
C GLU A 5 -25.80 0.98 -20.84
N LYS A 6 -25.46 0.31 -21.95
CA LYS A 6 -24.95 -1.08 -21.94
C LYS A 6 -23.43 -1.22 -22.12
N MET A 7 -22.68 -0.12 -22.03
CA MET A 7 -21.21 -0.10 -22.20
C MET A 7 -20.48 0.55 -21.02
N ILE A 8 -21.00 0.41 -19.80
CA ILE A 8 -20.20 0.63 -18.60
C ILE A 8 -20.20 -0.70 -17.85
N SER A 9 -19.31 -1.59 -18.29
CA SER A 9 -18.91 -2.76 -17.53
C SER A 9 -18.32 -2.28 -16.20
N GLU A 10 -19.00 -2.62 -15.10
CA GLU A 10 -18.39 -2.64 -13.78
C GLU A 10 -17.11 -3.50 -13.87
N ASP A 11 -16.00 -3.02 -13.32
CA ASP A 11 -14.67 -3.66 -13.30
C ASP A 11 -13.71 -3.42 -14.48
N GLU A 12 -13.78 -2.27 -15.15
CA GLU A 12 -12.61 -1.73 -15.85
C GLU A 12 -12.32 -0.33 -15.30
N ASP A 13 -11.40 -0.24 -14.33
CA ASP A 13 -10.78 1.03 -13.95
C ASP A 13 -10.27 1.67 -15.24
N VAL A 14 -10.93 2.74 -15.71
CA VAL A 14 -10.61 3.44 -16.96
C VAL A 14 -9.22 4.06 -16.83
N LEU A 15 -8.20 3.25 -17.08
CA LEU A 15 -6.80 3.66 -17.09
C LEU A 15 -6.51 4.19 -18.49
N LEU A 16 -6.67 5.51 -18.65
CA LEU A 16 -6.21 6.20 -19.85
C LEU A 16 -4.73 5.88 -20.08
N PRO A 17 -4.31 5.53 -21.31
CA PRO A 17 -2.90 5.26 -21.61
C PRO A 17 -2.00 6.39 -21.08
N GLY A 18 -1.06 6.05 -20.20
CA GLY A 18 -0.14 7.00 -19.56
C GLY A 18 -0.55 7.48 -18.17
N PHE A 19 -1.80 7.31 -17.76
CA PHE A 19 -2.25 7.60 -16.39
C PHE A 19 -1.95 6.41 -15.48
N ARG A 20 -1.16 6.66 -14.44
CA ARG A 20 -0.77 5.66 -13.44
C ARG A 20 -0.84 6.29 -12.05
N PHE A 21 -0.95 5.44 -11.04
CA PHE A 21 -0.86 5.90 -9.66
C PHE A 21 0.57 6.35 -9.33
N HIS A 22 0.78 7.67 -9.24
CA HIS A 22 2.08 8.30 -8.94
C HIS A 22 1.99 9.27 -7.75
N SER A 23 1.37 8.83 -6.66
CA SER A 23 1.18 9.69 -5.47
C SER A 23 2.49 9.98 -4.73
N THR A 24 2.56 11.19 -4.19
CA THR A 24 3.62 11.66 -3.28
C THR A 24 3.40 11.15 -1.85
N ASP A 25 4.46 11.17 -1.02
CA ASP A 25 4.37 10.78 0.40
C ASP A 25 3.34 11.65 1.15
N GLN A 26 3.24 12.94 0.78
CA GLN A 26 2.27 13.88 1.35
C GLN A 26 0.83 13.53 0.97
N GLU A 27 0.57 13.15 -0.28
CA GLU A 27 -0.76 12.73 -0.73
C GLU A 27 -1.16 11.40 -0.10
N LEU A 28 -0.24 10.43 -0.03
CA LEU A 28 -0.48 9.15 0.63
C LEU A 28 -0.96 9.33 2.07
N VAL A 29 -0.31 10.22 2.83
CA VAL A 29 -0.68 10.46 4.23
C VAL A 29 -1.87 11.41 4.37
N GLY A 30 -1.75 12.60 3.79
CA GLY A 30 -2.69 13.71 3.95
C GLY A 30 -4.02 13.50 3.21
N PHE A 31 -4.05 12.67 2.17
CA PHE A 31 -5.28 12.37 1.44
C PHE A 31 -5.76 10.95 1.72
N TYR A 32 -4.98 9.93 1.33
CA TYR A 32 -5.45 8.54 1.35
C TYR A 32 -5.56 7.96 2.77
N LEU A 33 -4.49 8.01 3.55
CA LEU A 33 -4.50 7.46 4.91
C LEU A 33 -5.41 8.25 5.84
N ARG A 34 -5.37 9.59 5.80
CA ARG A 34 -6.25 10.43 6.62
C ARG A 34 -7.73 10.12 6.38
N ARG A 35 -8.17 10.06 5.11
CA ARG A 35 -9.55 9.72 4.78
C ARG A 35 -9.94 8.30 5.20
N LYS A 36 -9.02 7.34 5.08
CA LYS A 36 -9.23 5.96 5.55
C LYS A 36 -9.49 5.91 7.06
N VAL A 37 -8.73 6.67 7.86
CA VAL A 37 -8.94 6.78 9.31
C VAL A 37 -10.26 7.49 9.64
N GLU A 38 -10.60 8.53 8.89
CA GLU A 38 -11.87 9.27 9.01
C GLU A 38 -13.09 8.50 8.48
N LYS A 39 -12.90 7.28 7.92
CA LYS A 39 -13.94 6.46 7.27
C LYS A 39 -14.72 7.20 6.18
N LYS A 40 -14.09 8.18 5.51
CA LYS A 40 -14.70 8.89 4.37
C LYS A 40 -14.66 7.99 3.14
N LEU A 41 -15.79 7.95 2.41
CA LEU A 41 -15.91 7.15 1.18
C LEU A 41 -14.98 7.69 0.08
N PHE A 42 -14.40 6.78 -0.70
CA PHE A 42 -13.66 7.10 -1.92
C PHE A 42 -14.57 6.85 -3.13
N SER A 43 -14.46 7.69 -4.16
CA SER A 43 -15.10 7.42 -5.45
C SER A 43 -14.36 6.33 -6.24
N ILE A 44 -13.11 6.00 -5.87
CA ILE A 44 -12.24 5.07 -6.58
C ILE A 44 -11.41 4.30 -5.53
N ASP A 45 -11.50 2.97 -5.52
CA ASP A 45 -10.79 2.09 -4.57
C ASP A 45 -9.41 1.66 -5.10
N ILE A 46 -8.52 2.64 -5.28
CA ILE A 46 -7.18 2.41 -5.88
C ILE A 46 -6.24 1.66 -4.90
N ILE A 47 -6.37 1.88 -3.59
CA ILE A 47 -5.48 1.32 -2.56
C ILE A 47 -6.21 0.23 -1.79
N LYS A 48 -6.00 -1.03 -2.19
CA LYS A 48 -6.60 -2.20 -1.54
C LYS A 48 -6.05 -2.43 -0.13
N HIS A 49 -6.89 -3.00 0.73
CA HIS A 49 -6.50 -3.40 2.08
C HIS A 49 -5.93 -4.83 2.09
N VAL A 50 -4.63 -4.97 2.32
CA VAL A 50 -3.95 -6.28 2.46
C VAL A 50 -3.09 -6.31 3.72
N ASP A 51 -3.01 -7.47 4.38
CA ASP A 51 -2.07 -7.69 5.48
C ASP A 51 -0.74 -8.20 4.92
N ILE A 52 0.16 -7.27 4.61
CA ILE A 52 1.45 -7.57 3.95
C ILE A 52 2.36 -8.51 4.75
N TYR A 53 2.09 -8.74 6.03
CA TYR A 53 2.93 -9.61 6.85
C TYR A 53 2.53 -11.08 6.79
N LYS A 54 1.36 -11.40 6.21
CA LYS A 54 0.91 -12.78 6.02
C LYS A 54 1.38 -13.38 4.69
N HIS A 55 1.96 -12.57 3.82
CA HIS A 55 2.28 -12.94 2.46
C HIS A 55 3.73 -12.67 2.15
N ASP A 56 4.33 -13.55 1.35
CA ASP A 56 5.64 -13.30 0.82
C ASP A 56 5.58 -12.17 -0.22
N PRO A 57 6.66 -11.39 -0.42
CA PRO A 57 6.61 -10.22 -1.29
C PRO A 57 6.18 -10.51 -2.73
N TRP A 58 6.49 -11.72 -3.24
CA TRP A 58 6.13 -12.16 -4.59
C TRP A 58 4.67 -12.59 -4.75
N ASP A 59 3.97 -12.87 -3.65
CA ASP A 59 2.53 -13.19 -3.67
C ASP A 59 1.67 -11.93 -3.59
N LEU A 60 2.24 -10.79 -3.17
CA LEU A 60 1.50 -9.54 -3.07
C LEU A 60 0.92 -9.04 -4.41
N PRO A 61 1.65 -9.06 -5.55
CA PRO A 61 1.13 -8.56 -6.82
C PRO A 61 -0.15 -9.26 -7.29
N SER A 62 -0.24 -10.58 -7.10
CA SER A 62 -1.43 -11.35 -7.48
C SER A 62 -2.63 -11.02 -6.58
N MET A 63 -2.38 -10.69 -5.30
CA MET A 63 -3.42 -10.28 -4.35
C MET A 63 -3.97 -8.87 -4.56
N ILE A 64 -3.28 -8.01 -5.31
CA ILE A 64 -3.81 -6.70 -5.72
C ILE A 64 -5.04 -6.88 -6.63
N SER A 65 -5.42 -8.09 -7.03
CA SER A 65 -6.68 -8.40 -7.72
C SER A 65 -7.84 -8.86 -6.81
N GLN A 66 -7.60 -9.21 -5.53
CA GLN A 66 -8.62 -9.86 -4.67
C GLN A 66 -8.98 -9.04 -3.42
N LYS A 67 -10.21 -9.20 -2.91
CA LYS A 67 -10.81 -8.40 -1.81
C LYS A 67 -10.67 -9.09 -0.42
N TYR A 68 -10.52 -8.23 0.62
CA TYR A 68 -10.73 -8.42 2.07
C TYR A 68 -9.69 -9.19 2.92
N ARG A 69 -9.32 -8.62 4.08
CA ARG A 69 -9.77 -8.94 5.47
C ARG A 69 -8.95 -8.07 6.45
N ASN A 70 -9.60 -7.49 7.46
CA ASN A 70 -8.91 -6.69 8.49
C ASN A 70 -8.02 -7.59 9.37
N SER A 71 -6.85 -7.10 9.75
CA SER A 71 -5.95 -7.81 10.65
C SER A 71 -5.07 -6.86 11.44
N ILE A 72 -5.06 -7.10 12.75
CA ILE A 72 -4.31 -6.39 13.79
C ILE A 72 -2.88 -6.95 13.81
N ARG A 73 -1.92 -6.03 14.03
CA ARG A 73 -0.45 -6.20 14.15
C ARG A 73 -0.07 -7.44 15.01
N LEU A 74 1.06 -8.14 14.87
CA LEU A 74 2.46 -7.67 15.04
C LEU A 74 3.49 -8.74 14.62
N ASN A 75 3.15 -9.73 13.79
CA ASN A 75 4.14 -10.72 13.35
C ASN A 75 4.74 -10.30 12.01
N ARG A 76 6.05 -10.07 11.92
CA ARG A 76 6.75 -9.68 10.67
C ARG A 76 7.38 -10.86 9.93
N VAL A 77 7.06 -12.08 10.35
CA VAL A 77 7.53 -13.33 9.77
C VAL A 77 6.45 -13.86 8.84
N THR A 78 6.81 -14.15 7.60
CA THR A 78 5.96 -14.80 6.60
C THR A 78 6.31 -16.30 6.53
N GLY A 79 5.66 -17.05 5.64
CA GLY A 79 5.94 -18.48 5.49
C GLY A 79 7.40 -18.78 5.10
N SER A 80 8.04 -17.90 4.33
CA SER A 80 9.38 -18.13 3.80
C SER A 80 10.45 -17.13 4.24
N GLY A 81 10.12 -16.16 5.11
CA GLY A 81 11.06 -15.10 5.47
C GLY A 81 10.55 -14.12 6.52
N PHE A 82 11.20 -12.96 6.62
CA PHE A 82 10.81 -11.90 7.56
C PHE A 82 11.16 -10.50 7.06
N TRP A 83 10.34 -9.53 7.48
CA TRP A 83 10.57 -8.11 7.24
C TRP A 83 11.37 -7.48 8.38
N LYS A 84 12.48 -6.82 8.06
CA LYS A 84 13.31 -6.05 9.01
C LYS A 84 13.29 -4.57 8.64
N ALA A 85 13.13 -3.71 9.64
CA ALA A 85 13.26 -2.27 9.43
C ALA A 85 14.69 -1.92 9.00
N THR A 86 14.81 -1.03 8.02
CA THR A 86 16.10 -0.50 7.56
C THR A 86 16.05 1.02 7.48
N GLY A 87 17.20 1.65 7.69
CA GLY A 87 17.33 3.11 7.64
C GLY A 87 16.60 3.83 8.77
N ILE A 88 16.64 5.16 8.67
CA ILE A 88 16.00 6.08 9.62
C ILE A 88 14.58 6.40 9.11
N ASP A 89 13.61 6.43 10.02
CA ASP A 89 12.25 6.84 9.70
C ASP A 89 12.26 8.29 9.19
N LYS A 90 11.67 8.51 8.01
CA LYS A 90 11.62 9.84 7.39
C LYS A 90 10.33 10.56 7.80
N PRO A 91 10.40 11.78 8.37
CA PRO A 91 9.20 12.58 8.63
C PRO A 91 8.56 13.01 7.30
N ILE A 92 7.22 12.98 7.28
CA ILE A 92 6.40 13.46 6.17
C ILE A 92 5.71 14.72 6.64
N TYR A 93 5.93 15.83 5.93
CA TYR A 93 5.35 17.13 6.25
C TYR A 93 4.22 17.49 5.29
N SER A 94 3.22 18.22 5.78
CA SER A 94 2.16 18.79 4.95
C SER A 94 2.69 19.82 3.95
N VAL A 95 1.97 20.00 2.84
CA VAL A 95 2.27 21.00 1.78
C VAL A 95 1.76 22.42 2.17
N GLY A 96 0.98 22.53 3.26
CA GLY A 96 0.38 23.80 3.68
C GLY A 96 1.35 24.73 4.43
N ALA A 97 0.91 25.98 4.64
CA ALA A 97 1.70 27.08 5.23
C ALA A 97 2.41 26.75 6.55
N PHE A 98 1.84 25.84 7.34
CA PHE A 98 2.36 25.50 8.67
C PHE A 98 3.38 24.35 8.66
N HIS A 99 3.67 23.72 7.51
CA HIS A 99 4.65 22.62 7.36
C HIS A 99 4.61 21.59 8.50
N ASN A 100 3.41 21.23 8.96
CA ASN A 100 3.24 20.33 10.09
C ASN A 100 3.66 18.90 9.72
N CYS A 101 4.29 18.19 10.65
CA CYS A 101 4.56 16.76 10.51
C CYS A 101 3.24 15.98 10.56
N ILE A 102 2.93 15.25 9.49
CA ILE A 102 1.68 14.51 9.33
C ILE A 102 1.87 12.98 9.38
N GLY A 103 3.11 12.49 9.35
CA GLY A 103 3.40 11.07 9.44
C GLY A 103 4.89 10.72 9.37
N LEU A 104 5.16 9.41 9.41
CA LEU A 104 6.51 8.84 9.29
C LEU A 104 6.52 7.76 8.20
N LYS A 105 7.55 7.77 7.36
CA LYS A 105 7.85 6.72 6.38
C LYS A 105 8.92 5.80 6.93
N LYS A 106 8.56 4.52 7.14
CA LYS A 106 9.49 3.47 7.55
C LYS A 106 9.82 2.58 6.36
N SER A 107 11.10 2.32 6.13
CA SER A 107 11.55 1.38 5.11
C SER A 107 11.78 0.00 5.73
N LEU A 108 11.35 -1.05 5.04
CA LEU A 108 11.58 -2.44 5.44
C LEU A 108 12.23 -3.21 4.30
N VAL A 109 13.10 -4.15 4.65
CA VAL A 109 13.71 -5.12 3.74
C VAL A 109 13.22 -6.51 4.11
N TYR A 110 12.81 -7.27 3.12
CA TYR A 110 12.45 -8.67 3.28
C TYR A 110 13.68 -9.56 3.16
N TYR A 111 13.84 -10.48 4.11
CA TYR A 111 14.89 -11.50 4.12
C TYR A 111 14.25 -12.87 3.99
N ARG A 112 14.71 -13.69 3.05
CA ARG A 112 14.29 -15.09 2.93
C ARG A 112 14.98 -15.94 4.01
N GLY A 113 14.24 -16.87 4.61
CA GLY A 113 14.72 -17.80 5.63
C GLY A 113 14.33 -17.43 7.06
N VAL A 114 14.72 -18.27 8.02
CA VAL A 114 14.41 -18.10 9.44
C VAL A 114 15.31 -17.05 10.11
N GLN A 115 14.70 -16.27 11.01
CA GLN A 115 15.35 -15.22 11.79
C GLN A 115 16.43 -15.85 12.69
N GLY A 116 17.69 -15.81 12.23
CA GLY A 116 18.84 -16.46 12.87
C GLY A 116 19.84 -17.11 11.90
N LYS A 117 19.42 -17.43 10.67
CA LYS A 117 20.29 -17.99 9.60
C LYS A 117 20.24 -17.21 8.28
N ALA A 118 19.64 -16.02 8.28
CA ALA A 118 19.39 -15.28 7.05
C ALA A 118 20.66 -14.63 6.49
N VAL A 119 20.94 -14.94 5.22
CA VAL A 119 22.00 -14.33 4.41
C VAL A 119 21.44 -13.05 3.80
N LYS A 120 22.20 -11.95 3.84
CA LYS A 120 21.80 -10.69 3.19
C LYS A 120 21.66 -10.92 1.67
N PRO A 121 20.65 -10.34 0.99
CA PRO A 121 20.67 -10.31 -0.46
C PRO A 121 21.85 -9.46 -0.92
N ILE A 122 22.60 -9.98 -1.88
CA ILE A 122 23.71 -9.28 -2.54
C ILE A 122 23.10 -8.58 -3.75
N GLY A 123 23.29 -7.26 -3.84
CA GLY A 123 23.12 -6.45 -5.06
C GLY A 123 21.70 -6.17 -5.48
#